data_AF-A0A370DZM9-F1
#
_entry.id   AF-A0A370DZM9-F1
#
_cell.length_a   1.000
_cell.length_b   1.000
_cell.length_c   1.000
_cell.angle_alpha   90.00
_cell.angle_beta   90.00
_cell.angle_gamma   90.00
#
_symmetry.space_group_name_H-M   'P 1'
#
loop_
_entity.id
_entity.type
_entity.pdbx_description
1 polymer ?
#
loop_
_entity_poly.entity_id
_entity_poly.type
_entity_poly.pdbx_seq_one_letter_code
_entity_poly.pdbx_strand_id
1 'polypeptide(L)'
;MCPVDTEDKDDSAVGPYHLINSNVILVESGVNKYRGRGGDNFLLSPRYCGSNATGWHRTDSYMGGELTLSTAMAISGAAANPNTGVGGEGPTRQPLLSRLMVFLNLGLGVWVSNPDPQCRRWAKVPNFLSPGSWPLLSWKKLTEKESFLQLSDGGHFENLGIYELIRRRLKLIVVCDAAADPDFQFGDLANVIEKIRTDFGVRIEFEDGLSPLIPSAHKACNDKDPKQIPHADAGYVRATIKYPGAKSSDEYGTLILIKTTYVRDVPKDLLGYKKAHPAFPDESTADQFFDEKQFEAYRVLGFHLGRQMVIDNRDLLEKPTA
;
A
#
# COMPACT_ATOMS: atom_id res chain seq x y z
N MET A 1 1.91 2.45 -21.22
CA MET A 1 2.59 1.40 -20.43
C MET A 1 3.71 2.09 -19.67
N CYS A 2 3.95 1.77 -18.39
CA CYS A 2 5.10 2.32 -17.65
C CYS A 2 6.39 1.93 -18.38
N PRO A 3 7.31 2.85 -18.69
CA PRO A 3 8.61 2.48 -19.24
C PRO A 3 9.36 1.60 -18.23
N VAL A 4 9.75 0.41 -18.65
CA VAL A 4 10.52 -0.55 -17.84
C VAL A 4 12.00 -0.53 -18.27
N ASP A 5 12.41 0.47 -19.06
CA ASP A 5 13.77 0.53 -19.61
C ASP A 5 14.80 0.57 -18.48
N THR A 6 15.58 -0.51 -18.37
CA THR A 6 16.54 -0.78 -17.30
C THR A 6 17.92 -0.19 -17.54
N GLU A 7 18.15 0.47 -18.70
CA GLU A 7 19.47 0.93 -19.11
C GLU A 7 19.50 2.45 -19.30
N ASP A 8 19.59 3.17 -18.18
CA ASP A 8 20.15 4.52 -18.21
C ASP A 8 21.64 4.41 -17.88
N LYS A 9 22.51 4.90 -18.78
CA LYS A 9 23.98 4.77 -18.69
C LYS A 9 24.62 5.51 -17.51
N ASP A 10 23.81 6.21 -16.72
CA ASP A 10 24.22 7.08 -15.62
C ASP A 10 23.53 6.67 -14.30
N ASP A 11 23.43 5.37 -14.05
CA ASP A 11 22.85 4.83 -12.81
C ASP A 11 23.91 4.80 -11.70
N SER A 12 24.21 5.98 -11.14
CA SER A 12 25.13 6.13 -10.00
C SER A 12 24.48 5.86 -8.64
N ALA A 13 23.22 5.40 -8.61
CA ALA A 13 22.47 5.21 -7.37
C ALA A 13 22.92 3.92 -6.65
N VAL A 14 23.66 4.08 -5.56
CA VAL A 14 24.09 2.98 -4.69
C VAL A 14 23.01 2.73 -3.62
N GLY A 15 21.91 2.07 -3.99
CA GLY A 15 20.83 1.74 -3.04
C GLY A 15 19.59 1.08 -3.64
N PRO A 16 18.60 0.70 -2.82
CA PRO A 16 17.33 0.14 -3.30
C PRO A 16 16.58 1.11 -4.23
N TYR A 17 15.99 0.57 -5.29
CA TYR A 17 15.13 1.34 -6.18
C TYR A 17 13.75 1.54 -5.55
N HIS A 18 13.46 2.75 -5.06
CA HIS A 18 12.21 3.04 -4.37
C HIS A 18 11.02 3.14 -5.34
N LEU A 19 9.94 2.43 -5.02
CA LEU A 19 8.63 2.57 -5.62
C LEU A 19 7.65 3.05 -4.55
N ILE A 20 7.10 4.24 -4.71
CA ILE A 20 6.18 4.85 -3.75
C ILE A 20 4.81 4.98 -4.41
N ASN A 21 3.83 4.25 -3.87
CA ASN A 21 2.47 4.24 -4.42
C ASN A 21 1.62 5.36 -3.80
N SER A 22 0.78 5.96 -4.63
CA SER A 22 -0.24 6.93 -4.23
C SER A 22 -1.48 6.70 -5.09
N ASN A 23 -2.63 7.23 -4.68
CA ASN A 23 -3.85 7.12 -5.46
C ASN A 23 -4.14 8.45 -6.17
N VAL A 24 -4.21 8.46 -7.49
CA VAL A 24 -4.76 9.63 -8.21
C VAL A 24 -6.28 9.56 -8.17
N ILE A 25 -6.93 10.60 -7.65
CA ILE A 25 -8.38 10.63 -7.49
C ILE A 25 -9.06 10.93 -8.82
N LEU A 26 -9.91 10.01 -9.29
CA LEU A 26 -10.54 10.03 -10.62
C LEU A 26 -12.04 9.71 -10.57
N VAL A 27 -12.74 10.15 -9.51
CA VAL A 27 -14.17 9.88 -9.28
C VAL A 27 -15.10 10.42 -10.36
N GLU A 28 -14.66 11.40 -11.15
CA GLU A 28 -15.43 11.99 -12.26
C GLU A 28 -14.95 11.53 -13.65
N SER A 29 -14.07 10.52 -13.72
CA SER A 29 -13.52 10.03 -14.98
C SER A 29 -14.61 9.50 -15.92
N GLY A 30 -14.46 9.79 -17.21
CA GLY A 30 -15.31 9.20 -18.26
C GLY A 30 -15.11 7.70 -18.41
N VAL A 31 -13.99 7.15 -17.93
CA VAL A 31 -13.67 5.73 -17.99
C VAL A 31 -14.24 5.02 -16.76
N ASN A 32 -15.17 4.08 -16.97
CA ASN A 32 -15.84 3.34 -15.89
C ASN A 32 -14.87 2.66 -14.93
N LYS A 33 -13.73 2.15 -15.44
CA LYS A 33 -12.69 1.51 -14.64
C LYS A 33 -12.15 2.42 -13.53
N TYR A 34 -11.74 3.64 -13.89
CA TYR A 34 -11.12 4.58 -12.95
C TYR A 34 -12.16 5.16 -11.98
N ARG A 35 -13.31 5.58 -12.52
CA ARG A 35 -14.42 6.09 -11.69
C ARG A 35 -14.95 5.06 -10.70
N GLY A 36 -15.12 3.80 -11.12
CA GLY A 36 -15.61 2.73 -10.25
C GLY A 36 -14.66 2.37 -9.11
N ARG A 37 -13.35 2.64 -9.27
CA ARG A 37 -12.32 2.43 -8.24
C ARG A 37 -12.01 3.71 -7.45
N GLY A 38 -12.61 4.84 -7.82
CA GLY A 38 -12.29 6.16 -7.28
C GLY A 38 -10.94 6.73 -7.76
N GLY A 39 -10.15 6.00 -8.55
CA GLY A 39 -8.80 6.39 -8.92
C GLY A 39 -8.01 5.33 -9.71
N ASP A 40 -6.72 5.63 -9.91
CA ASP A 40 -5.70 4.72 -10.43
C ASP A 40 -4.43 4.81 -9.59
N ASN A 41 -3.57 3.79 -9.65
CA ASN A 41 -2.30 3.82 -8.94
C ASN A 41 -1.33 4.81 -9.60
N PHE A 42 -0.98 5.86 -8.88
CA PHE A 42 0.01 6.84 -9.28
C PHE A 42 1.33 6.54 -8.58
N LEU A 43 2.29 6.06 -9.35
CA LEU A 43 3.61 5.71 -8.87
C LEU A 43 4.51 6.94 -8.85
N LEU A 44 5.27 7.09 -7.76
CA LEU A 44 6.37 8.04 -7.61
C LEU A 44 7.66 7.21 -7.47
N SER A 45 8.57 7.32 -8.44
CA SER A 45 9.85 6.59 -8.42
C SER A 45 10.98 7.45 -8.98
N PRO A 46 12.27 7.10 -8.76
CA PRO A 46 13.39 7.90 -9.24
C PRO A 46 13.43 8.16 -10.75
N ARG A 47 12.99 7.22 -11.59
CA ARG A 47 13.03 7.37 -13.06
C ARG A 47 11.74 7.94 -13.63
N TYR A 48 10.60 7.41 -13.20
CA TYR A 48 9.29 7.78 -13.75
C TYR A 48 8.24 7.95 -12.66
N CYS A 49 7.33 8.89 -12.90
CA CYS A 49 6.14 9.10 -12.11
C CYS A 49 4.89 9.15 -13.00
N GLY A 50 3.75 8.69 -12.48
CA GLY A 50 2.49 8.68 -13.22
C GLY A 50 1.65 7.43 -13.00
N SER A 51 0.64 7.27 -13.83
CA SER A 51 -0.30 6.15 -13.78
C SER A 51 -0.69 5.68 -15.19
N ASN A 52 -1.44 4.58 -15.28
CA ASN A 52 -2.01 4.18 -16.56
C ASN A 52 -3.09 5.16 -17.04
N ALA A 53 -3.81 5.80 -16.12
CA ALA A 53 -4.83 6.79 -16.43
C ALA A 53 -4.24 8.11 -16.96
N THR A 54 -3.13 8.58 -16.38
CA THR A 54 -2.60 9.94 -16.63
C THR A 54 -1.37 9.95 -17.53
N GLY A 55 -0.86 8.78 -17.90
CA GLY A 55 0.43 8.64 -18.56
C GLY A 55 1.60 8.75 -17.58
N TRP A 56 2.80 8.64 -18.15
CA TRP A 56 4.07 8.53 -17.43
C TRP A 56 4.99 9.69 -17.82
N HIS A 57 5.72 10.23 -16.85
CA HIS A 57 6.66 11.33 -17.03
C HIS A 57 7.99 11.00 -16.35
N ARG A 58 9.11 11.45 -16.91
CA ARG A 58 10.42 11.33 -16.24
C ARG A 58 10.44 12.16 -14.96
N THR A 59 10.90 11.58 -13.87
CA THR A 59 10.85 12.23 -12.55
C THR A 59 11.75 13.46 -12.48
N ASP A 60 12.90 13.43 -13.13
CA ASP A 60 13.89 14.54 -13.19
C ASP A 60 13.34 15.88 -13.69
N SER A 61 12.26 15.83 -14.47
CA SER A 61 11.63 16.97 -15.14
C SER A 61 10.17 17.12 -14.72
N TYR A 62 9.68 16.25 -13.85
CA TYR A 62 8.34 16.33 -13.29
C TYR A 62 8.28 17.40 -12.21
N MET A 63 7.22 18.23 -12.22
CA MET A 63 7.05 19.37 -11.29
C MET A 63 8.30 20.27 -11.20
N GLY A 64 9.00 20.48 -12.32
CA GLY A 64 10.23 21.30 -12.34
C GLY A 64 11.47 20.62 -11.75
N GLY A 65 11.43 19.32 -11.49
CA GLY A 65 12.52 18.58 -10.85
C GLY A 65 12.53 18.66 -9.34
N GLU A 66 11.45 19.17 -8.73
CA GLU A 66 11.35 19.40 -7.28
C GLU A 66 10.74 18.22 -6.51
N LEU A 67 10.40 17.10 -7.18
CA LEU A 67 9.85 15.94 -6.48
C LEU A 67 10.94 15.27 -5.63
N THR A 68 10.84 15.45 -4.31
CA THR A 68 11.75 14.80 -3.36
C THR A 68 11.20 13.47 -2.85
N LEU A 69 12.08 12.59 -2.35
CA LEU A 69 11.69 11.35 -1.67
C LEU A 69 10.77 11.64 -0.47
N SER A 70 11.10 12.65 0.34
CA SER A 70 10.27 13.07 1.47
C SER A 70 8.86 13.50 1.05
N THR A 71 8.74 14.24 -0.06
CA THR A 71 7.43 14.62 -0.61
C THR A 71 6.65 13.39 -1.06
N ALA A 72 7.30 12.46 -1.77
CA ALA A 72 6.66 11.24 -2.21
C ALA A 72 6.17 10.38 -1.03
N MET A 73 7.00 10.20 0.00
CA MET A 73 6.63 9.48 1.22
C MET A 73 5.47 10.16 1.95
N ALA A 74 5.50 11.50 2.09
CA ALA A 74 4.44 12.25 2.74
C ALA A 74 3.10 12.14 1.99
N ILE A 75 3.11 12.12 0.65
CA ILE A 75 1.90 11.89 -0.16
C ILE A 75 1.37 10.47 0.03
N SER A 76 2.27 9.47 -0.01
CA SER A 76 1.92 8.06 0.07
C SER A 76 1.25 7.68 1.38
N GLY A 77 1.71 8.25 2.51
CA GLY A 77 1.16 8.06 3.85
C GLY A 77 0.24 9.19 4.33
N ALA A 78 -0.29 10.01 3.42
CA ALA A 78 -1.07 11.20 3.78
C ALA A 78 -2.42 10.90 4.46
N ALA A 79 -2.82 9.64 4.65
CA ALA A 79 -4.03 9.25 5.39
C ALA A 79 -3.86 9.33 6.91
N ALA A 80 -3.17 10.36 7.41
CA ALA A 80 -3.34 10.81 8.80
C ALA A 80 -4.75 11.42 8.92
N ASN A 81 -5.75 10.55 9.09
CA ASN A 81 -7.15 10.92 9.29
C ASN A 81 -7.33 11.50 10.70
N PRO A 82 -7.75 12.76 10.87
CA PRO A 82 -8.21 13.26 12.16
C PRO A 82 -9.61 12.75 12.55
N ASN A 83 -10.21 11.82 11.80
CA ASN A 83 -11.56 11.29 12.04
C ASN A 83 -11.75 9.90 11.41
N THR A 84 -11.31 8.84 12.08
CA THR A 84 -11.82 7.49 11.83
C THR A 84 -13.22 7.35 12.43
N GLY A 85 -14.24 7.65 11.63
CA GLY A 85 -15.62 7.21 11.87
C GLY A 85 -16.00 6.20 10.81
N VAL A 86 -15.81 4.91 11.11
CA VAL A 86 -16.34 3.83 10.27
C VAL A 86 -17.85 3.80 10.49
N GLY A 87 -18.61 4.06 9.44
CA GLY A 87 -20.08 3.98 9.47
C GLY A 87 -20.76 5.28 9.92
N GLY A 88 -21.00 6.19 8.98
CA GLY A 88 -22.22 7.00 8.91
C GLY A 88 -22.59 7.98 10.03
N GLU A 89 -21.91 7.98 11.19
CA GLU A 89 -22.22 8.85 12.33
C GLU A 89 -20.92 9.36 12.97
N GLY A 90 -20.42 10.48 12.45
CA GLY A 90 -19.31 11.26 13.01
C GLY A 90 -19.43 12.74 12.58
N PRO A 91 -18.82 13.71 13.29
CA PRO A 91 -19.27 15.12 13.32
C PRO A 91 -18.97 15.96 12.06
N THR A 92 -18.62 15.35 10.92
CA THR A 92 -18.28 16.04 9.66
C THR A 92 -19.49 16.36 8.79
N ARG A 93 -20.63 16.70 9.39
CA ARG A 93 -21.80 17.24 8.67
C ARG A 93 -21.86 18.76 8.65
N GLN A 94 -20.82 19.45 9.15
CA GLN A 94 -20.72 20.91 9.05
C GLN A 94 -19.88 21.30 7.82
N PRO A 95 -20.47 21.98 6.81
CA PRO A 95 -19.74 22.46 5.64
C PRO A 95 -18.54 23.34 6.00
N LEU A 96 -18.59 24.02 7.15
CA LEU A 96 -17.52 24.86 7.65
C LEU A 96 -16.31 24.05 8.16
N LEU A 97 -16.54 22.93 8.84
CA LEU A 97 -15.47 22.07 9.35
C LEU A 97 -14.78 21.32 8.21
N SER A 98 -15.56 20.85 7.23
CA SER A 98 -15.00 20.29 5.98
C SER A 98 -14.19 21.34 5.22
N ARG A 99 -14.69 22.59 5.08
CA ARG A 99 -13.94 23.71 4.49
C ARG A 99 -12.69 24.10 5.27
N LEU A 100 -12.69 24.00 6.59
CA LEU A 100 -11.53 24.28 7.42
C LEU A 100 -10.46 23.17 7.29
N MET A 101 -10.88 21.90 7.19
CA MET A 101 -10.00 20.77 6.88
C MET A 101 -9.38 20.91 5.48
N VAL A 102 -10.17 21.34 4.48
CA VAL A 102 -9.67 21.71 3.15
C VAL A 102 -8.62 22.82 3.24
N PHE A 103 -8.91 23.88 4.01
CA PHE A 103 -8.02 25.04 4.17
C PHE A 103 -6.72 24.71 4.92
N LEU A 104 -6.79 23.78 5.88
CA LEU A 104 -5.63 23.32 6.66
C LEU A 104 -4.89 22.15 6.01
N ASN A 105 -5.28 21.72 4.81
CA ASN A 105 -4.72 20.58 4.08
C ASN A 105 -4.75 19.26 4.90
N LEU A 106 -5.65 19.17 5.88
CA LEU A 106 -5.87 18.00 6.72
C LEU A 106 -6.89 17.10 6.02
N GLY A 107 -6.42 16.10 5.28
CA GLY A 107 -7.27 15.04 4.72
C GLY A 107 -7.73 15.21 3.26
N LEU A 108 -7.11 16.08 2.48
CA LEU A 108 -7.36 16.19 1.04
C LEU A 108 -6.04 16.10 0.32
N GLY A 109 -5.91 15.11 -0.56
CA GLY A 109 -4.68 14.79 -1.26
C GLY A 109 -3.91 15.99 -1.83
N VAL A 110 -2.62 15.79 -2.07
CA VAL A 110 -1.71 16.79 -2.61
C VAL A 110 -2.00 17.03 -4.09
N TRP A 111 -2.05 18.30 -4.47
CA TRP A 111 -2.18 18.67 -5.88
C TRP A 111 -0.83 18.53 -6.59
N VAL A 112 -0.84 17.84 -7.73
CA VAL A 112 0.33 17.63 -8.58
C VAL A 112 0.00 17.98 -10.02
N SER A 113 1.02 18.25 -10.84
CA SER A 113 0.82 18.48 -12.27
C SER A 113 0.50 17.18 -13.01
N ASN A 114 -0.35 17.26 -14.02
CA ASN A 114 -0.61 16.10 -14.86
C ASN A 114 0.67 15.64 -15.58
N PRO A 115 1.06 14.34 -15.48
CA PRO A 115 2.19 13.79 -16.24
C PRO A 115 2.08 14.00 -17.74
N ASP A 116 0.88 14.00 -18.32
CA ASP A 116 0.66 14.21 -19.75
C ASP A 116 0.97 15.66 -20.17
N PRO A 117 1.99 15.89 -21.04
CA PRO A 117 2.31 17.21 -21.56
C PRO A 117 1.15 17.94 -22.26
N GLN A 118 0.20 17.19 -22.84
CA GLN A 118 -0.97 17.77 -23.51
C GLN A 118 -1.95 18.40 -22.51
N CYS A 119 -2.10 17.77 -21.34
CA CYS A 119 -3.01 18.22 -20.28
C CYS A 119 -2.43 19.38 -19.47
N ARG A 120 -1.10 19.40 -19.25
CA ARG A 120 -0.43 20.44 -18.43
C ARG A 120 0.07 21.67 -19.20
N ARG A 121 -0.39 21.88 -20.44
CA ARG A 121 0.17 22.86 -21.41
C ARG A 121 0.38 24.28 -20.85
N TRP A 122 -0.45 24.70 -19.89
CA TRP A 122 -0.45 26.04 -19.30
C TRP A 122 -0.09 26.08 -17.81
N ALA A 123 0.16 24.93 -17.17
CA ALA A 123 0.31 24.84 -15.72
C ALA A 123 1.32 23.76 -15.32
N LYS A 124 2.56 24.17 -15.06
CA LYS A 124 3.71 23.26 -14.88
C LYS A 124 3.98 22.84 -13.43
N VAL A 125 3.65 23.70 -12.46
CA VAL A 125 3.89 23.46 -11.03
C VAL A 125 2.71 24.04 -10.24
N PRO A 126 2.10 23.27 -9.32
CA PRO A 126 1.03 23.75 -8.46
C PRO A 126 1.56 24.82 -7.50
N ASN A 127 0.76 25.84 -7.23
CA ASN A 127 1.05 26.87 -6.23
C ASN A 127 -0.23 27.22 -5.44
N PHE A 128 -0.07 28.08 -4.43
CA PHE A 128 -1.16 28.48 -3.54
C PHE A 128 -2.39 29.06 -4.27
N LEU A 129 -2.19 29.75 -5.40
CA LEU A 129 -3.29 30.36 -6.16
C LEU A 129 -3.95 29.34 -7.12
N SER A 130 -3.13 28.51 -7.76
CA SER A 130 -3.56 27.52 -8.76
C SER A 130 -2.79 26.20 -8.54
N PRO A 131 -3.43 25.11 -8.08
CA PRO A 131 -4.86 24.91 -7.87
C PRO A 131 -5.35 25.15 -6.43
N GLY A 132 -4.58 25.79 -5.53
CA GLY A 132 -4.93 25.87 -4.11
C GLY A 132 -6.32 26.48 -3.78
N SER A 133 -6.87 27.33 -4.66
CA SER A 133 -8.23 27.86 -4.54
C SER A 133 -9.33 26.96 -5.15
N TRP A 134 -8.98 25.97 -5.98
CA TRP A 134 -9.93 25.13 -6.73
C TRP A 134 -10.84 24.23 -5.91
N PRO A 135 -10.48 23.72 -4.73
CA PRO A 135 -11.42 23.01 -3.89
C PRO A 135 -12.67 23.83 -3.52
N LEU A 136 -12.62 25.16 -3.63
CA LEU A 136 -13.75 26.07 -3.38
C LEU A 136 -14.64 26.29 -4.61
N LEU A 137 -14.28 25.70 -5.75
CA LEU A 137 -14.76 26.03 -7.08
C LEU A 137 -15.36 24.77 -7.72
N SER A 138 -16.69 24.61 -7.65
CA SER A 138 -17.46 23.38 -7.99
C SER A 138 -17.44 22.93 -9.46
N TRP A 139 -16.80 23.69 -10.35
CA TRP A 139 -16.67 23.44 -11.80
C TRP A 139 -15.42 22.65 -12.21
N LYS A 140 -14.48 22.38 -11.30
CA LYS A 140 -13.27 21.60 -11.59
C LYS A 140 -13.48 20.13 -11.27
N LYS A 141 -13.26 19.27 -12.28
CA LYS A 141 -13.58 17.85 -12.21
C LYS A 141 -12.35 17.01 -11.83
N LEU A 142 -12.53 15.96 -11.05
CA LEU A 142 -11.48 14.99 -10.73
C LEU A 142 -11.38 13.94 -11.85
N THR A 143 -10.74 14.33 -12.96
CA THR A 143 -10.54 13.48 -14.15
C THR A 143 -9.09 13.47 -14.60
N GLU A 144 -8.72 12.46 -15.39
CA GLU A 144 -7.37 12.25 -15.89
C GLU A 144 -6.90 13.30 -16.91
N LYS A 145 -7.81 14.18 -17.35
CA LYS A 145 -7.58 15.20 -18.39
C LYS A 145 -7.31 16.60 -17.84
N GLU A 146 -7.47 16.79 -16.54
CA GLU A 146 -7.20 18.10 -15.93
C GLU A 146 -5.70 18.39 -15.88
N SER A 147 -5.34 19.68 -15.89
CA SER A 147 -3.95 20.14 -15.80
C SER A 147 -3.29 19.83 -14.46
N PHE A 148 -4.08 19.77 -13.40
CA PHE A 148 -3.66 19.35 -12.06
C PHE A 148 -4.51 18.20 -11.58
N LEU A 149 -3.86 17.29 -10.86
CA LEU A 149 -4.42 16.07 -10.33
C LEU A 149 -4.28 16.09 -8.82
N GLN A 150 -5.18 15.40 -8.14
CA GLN A 150 -5.10 15.23 -6.69
C GLN A 150 -4.60 13.82 -6.36
N LEU A 151 -3.52 13.73 -5.59
CA LEU A 151 -2.96 12.47 -5.10
C LEU A 151 -3.29 12.28 -3.62
N SER A 152 -3.92 11.18 -3.28
CA SER A 152 -4.12 10.73 -1.91
C SER A 152 -3.19 9.59 -1.55
N ASP A 153 -3.26 9.18 -0.29
CA ASP A 153 -2.58 8.01 0.25
C ASP A 153 -2.75 6.77 -0.63
N GLY A 154 -1.67 5.97 -0.76
CA GLY A 154 -1.62 4.78 -1.61
C GLY A 154 -2.61 3.69 -1.20
N GLY A 155 -2.92 3.59 0.10
CA GLY A 155 -3.90 2.65 0.65
C GLY A 155 -5.32 2.86 0.12
N HIS A 156 -5.65 4.05 -0.40
CA HIS A 156 -6.92 4.26 -1.10
C HIS A 156 -7.03 3.48 -2.43
N PHE A 157 -5.90 3.10 -3.03
CA PHE A 157 -5.87 2.20 -4.17
C PHE A 157 -5.60 0.76 -3.74
N GLU A 158 -4.46 0.51 -3.07
CA GLU A 158 -4.07 -0.79 -2.50
C GLU A 158 -3.00 -0.60 -1.41
N ASN A 159 -3.12 -1.33 -0.32
CA ASN A 159 -2.33 -1.11 0.90
C ASN A 159 -1.05 -1.97 1.00
N LEU A 160 -0.90 -3.01 0.16
CA LEU A 160 0.20 -3.98 0.26
C LEU A 160 1.44 -3.60 -0.54
N GLY A 161 1.35 -2.62 -1.43
CA GLY A 161 2.47 -2.14 -2.24
C GLY A 161 2.85 -3.05 -3.42
N ILE A 162 2.12 -4.14 -3.65
CA ILE A 162 2.56 -5.19 -4.60
C ILE A 162 2.11 -4.97 -6.04
N TYR A 163 1.15 -4.07 -6.28
CA TYR A 163 0.53 -3.93 -7.60
C TYR A 163 1.56 -3.56 -8.69
N GLU A 164 2.49 -2.65 -8.37
CA GLU A 164 3.54 -2.21 -9.30
C GLU A 164 4.72 -3.18 -9.41
N LEU A 165 4.96 -3.98 -8.37
CA LEU A 165 5.94 -5.07 -8.41
C LEU A 165 5.46 -6.18 -9.36
N ILE A 166 4.17 -6.51 -9.26
CA ILE A 166 3.52 -7.49 -10.15
C ILE A 166 3.50 -6.99 -11.60
N ARG A 167 3.23 -5.70 -11.84
CA ARG A 167 3.33 -5.09 -13.19
C ARG A 167 4.71 -5.31 -13.81
N ARG A 168 5.76 -5.25 -13.00
CA ARG A 168 7.17 -5.44 -13.41
C ARG A 168 7.58 -6.91 -13.51
N ARG A 169 6.67 -7.84 -13.24
CA ARG A 169 6.89 -9.29 -13.31
C ARG A 169 8.06 -9.77 -12.45
N LEU A 170 8.19 -9.23 -11.24
CA LEU A 170 9.25 -9.64 -10.31
C LEU A 170 9.11 -11.12 -9.92
N LYS A 171 10.24 -11.83 -9.88
CA LYS A 171 10.28 -13.27 -9.56
C LYS A 171 10.14 -13.57 -8.07
N LEU A 172 10.49 -12.61 -7.22
CA LEU A 172 10.36 -12.72 -5.78
C LEU A 172 9.78 -11.42 -5.22
N ILE A 173 8.71 -11.54 -4.46
CA ILE A 173 8.07 -10.43 -3.75
C ILE A 173 7.94 -10.83 -2.28
N VAL A 174 8.51 -10.03 -1.39
CA VAL A 174 8.33 -10.17 0.06
C VAL A 174 7.44 -9.02 0.52
N VAL A 175 6.34 -9.34 1.17
CA VAL A 175 5.31 -8.40 1.61
C VAL A 175 5.22 -8.44 3.13
N CYS A 176 5.24 -7.27 3.76
CA CYS A 176 4.92 -7.12 5.17
C CYS A 176 3.53 -6.50 5.29
N ASP A 177 2.53 -7.31 5.61
CA ASP A 177 1.20 -6.83 5.97
C ASP A 177 1.17 -6.54 7.48
N ALA A 178 1.18 -5.25 7.81
CA ALA A 178 1.03 -4.72 9.16
C ALA A 178 -0.30 -3.97 9.36
N ALA A 179 -1.28 -4.17 8.48
CA ALA A 179 -2.61 -3.61 8.66
C ALA A 179 -3.33 -4.33 9.80
N ALA A 180 -4.11 -3.58 10.59
CA ALA A 180 -4.99 -4.15 11.61
C ALA A 180 -6.09 -4.98 10.93
N ASP A 181 -6.19 -6.25 11.31
CA ASP A 181 -7.19 -7.19 10.81
C ASP A 181 -7.62 -8.14 11.93
N PRO A 182 -8.34 -7.64 12.95
CA PRO A 182 -8.67 -8.40 14.17
C PRO A 182 -9.49 -9.66 13.88
N ASP A 183 -10.17 -9.71 12.74
CA ASP A 183 -11.01 -10.83 12.31
C ASP A 183 -10.35 -11.68 11.21
N PHE A 184 -9.10 -11.39 10.83
CA PHE A 184 -8.33 -12.10 9.80
C PHE A 184 -9.12 -12.29 8.50
N GLN A 185 -9.77 -11.22 8.03
CA GLN A 185 -10.56 -11.22 6.79
C GLN A 185 -9.69 -11.07 5.53
N PHE A 186 -8.45 -10.61 5.68
CA PHE A 186 -7.49 -10.38 4.60
C PHE A 186 -8.05 -9.48 3.48
N GLY A 187 -8.80 -8.44 3.86
CA GLY A 187 -9.50 -7.55 2.92
C GLY A 187 -8.57 -6.86 1.92
N ASP A 188 -7.44 -6.32 2.39
CA ASP A 188 -6.43 -5.66 1.53
C ASP A 188 -5.82 -6.64 0.53
N LEU A 189 -5.51 -7.86 0.98
CA LEU A 189 -5.00 -8.93 0.12
C LEU A 189 -6.01 -9.34 -0.94
N ALA A 190 -7.27 -9.55 -0.56
CA ALA A 190 -8.34 -9.89 -1.50
C ALA A 190 -8.53 -8.80 -2.56
N ASN A 191 -8.53 -7.53 -2.12
CA ASN A 191 -8.66 -6.37 -3.00
C ASN A 191 -7.54 -6.31 -4.04
N VAL A 192 -6.27 -6.43 -3.62
CA VAL A 192 -5.14 -6.34 -4.55
C VAL A 192 -5.08 -7.53 -5.50
N ILE A 193 -5.39 -8.75 -5.05
CA ILE A 193 -5.45 -9.94 -5.91
C ILE A 193 -6.52 -9.78 -7.00
N GLU A 194 -7.69 -9.25 -6.65
CA GLU A 194 -8.75 -8.99 -7.62
C GLU A 194 -8.31 -7.98 -8.69
N LYS A 195 -7.69 -6.86 -8.26
CA LYS A 195 -7.16 -5.84 -9.18
C LYS A 195 -6.09 -6.42 -10.10
N ILE A 196 -5.11 -7.14 -9.55
CA ILE A 196 -4.02 -7.79 -10.28
C ILE A 196 -4.57 -8.76 -11.34
N ARG A 197 -5.53 -9.61 -10.97
CA ARG A 197 -6.15 -10.56 -11.88
C ARG A 197 -6.88 -9.85 -13.01
N THR A 198 -7.63 -8.80 -12.69
CA THR A 198 -8.42 -8.04 -13.66
C THR A 198 -7.57 -7.24 -14.62
N ASP A 199 -6.48 -6.63 -14.12
CA ASP A 199 -5.69 -5.68 -14.89
C ASP A 199 -4.54 -6.33 -15.66
N PHE A 200 -3.94 -7.38 -15.08
CA PHE A 200 -2.74 -8.01 -15.62
C PHE A 200 -2.95 -9.46 -16.02
N GLY A 201 -4.10 -10.08 -15.68
CA GLY A 201 -4.34 -11.50 -15.93
C GLY A 201 -3.45 -12.44 -15.09
N VAL A 202 -2.77 -11.90 -14.07
CA VAL A 202 -1.87 -12.65 -13.18
C VAL A 202 -2.69 -13.36 -12.10
N ARG A 203 -2.31 -14.59 -11.77
CA ARG A 203 -2.93 -15.36 -10.67
C ARG A 203 -1.93 -15.52 -9.53
N ILE A 204 -2.39 -15.32 -8.30
CA ILE A 204 -1.62 -15.54 -7.07
C ILE A 204 -2.31 -16.67 -6.32
N GLU A 205 -1.59 -17.76 -6.09
CA GLU A 205 -2.15 -18.99 -5.51
C GLU A 205 -1.43 -19.35 -4.21
N PHE A 206 -2.17 -19.37 -3.10
CA PHE A 206 -1.68 -19.81 -1.79
C PHE A 206 -1.98 -21.31 -1.65
N GLU A 207 -0.98 -22.16 -1.86
CA GLU A 207 -1.16 -23.63 -1.89
C GLU A 207 -1.70 -24.17 -0.56
N ASP A 208 -1.15 -23.70 0.56
CA ASP A 208 -1.60 -24.06 1.92
C ASP A 208 -2.72 -23.14 2.46
N GLY A 209 -3.24 -22.24 1.61
CA GLY A 209 -4.17 -21.18 2.02
C GLY A 209 -3.56 -20.19 3.02
N LEU A 210 -4.44 -19.49 3.74
CA LEU A 210 -4.06 -18.47 4.74
C LEU A 210 -4.24 -18.95 6.18
N SER A 211 -4.77 -20.16 6.39
CA SER A 211 -5.03 -20.75 7.71
C SER A 211 -3.84 -20.72 8.67
N PRO A 212 -2.58 -20.91 8.22
CA PRO A 212 -1.43 -20.81 9.12
C PRO A 212 -1.28 -19.46 9.81
N LEU A 213 -1.74 -18.36 9.19
CA LEU A 213 -1.67 -16.99 9.73
C LEU A 213 -2.76 -16.70 10.78
N ILE A 214 -3.82 -17.51 10.79
CA ILE A 214 -5.02 -17.26 11.58
C ILE A 214 -4.84 -17.82 12.99
N PRO A 215 -5.01 -16.99 14.06
CA PRO A 215 -4.94 -17.47 15.42
C PRO A 215 -6.01 -18.51 15.75
N SER A 216 -5.69 -19.45 16.64
CA SER A 216 -6.57 -20.55 17.04
C SER A 216 -7.98 -20.11 17.48
N ALA A 217 -8.14 -18.92 18.07
CA ALA A 217 -9.44 -18.37 18.47
C ALA A 217 -10.42 -18.21 17.29
N HIS A 218 -9.89 -17.96 16.08
CA HIS A 218 -10.67 -17.76 14.86
C HIS A 218 -10.83 -19.05 14.04
N LYS A 219 -10.24 -20.18 14.48
CA LYS A 219 -10.39 -21.49 13.84
C LYS A 219 -11.62 -22.24 14.39
N ALA A 220 -12.31 -22.97 13.51
CA ALA A 220 -13.56 -23.67 13.84
C ALA A 220 -13.37 -24.86 14.80
N CYS A 221 -12.16 -25.44 14.87
CA CYS A 221 -11.79 -26.56 15.73
C CYS A 221 -11.25 -26.01 17.07
N ASN A 222 -12.13 -25.96 18.07
CA ASN A 222 -11.84 -25.36 19.36
C ASN A 222 -11.84 -26.44 20.46
N ASP A 223 -10.70 -27.10 20.62
CA ASP A 223 -10.37 -27.79 21.88
C ASP A 223 -9.77 -26.72 22.82
N LYS A 224 -10.66 -25.94 23.45
CA LYS A 224 -10.27 -24.72 24.18
C LYS A 224 -9.74 -25.11 25.56
N ASP A 225 -8.44 -24.98 25.77
CA ASP A 225 -7.93 -24.60 27.08
C ASP A 225 -8.13 -23.08 27.23
N PRO A 226 -9.10 -22.61 28.06
CA PRO A 226 -9.37 -21.19 28.22
C PRO A 226 -8.20 -20.40 28.82
N LYS A 227 -7.12 -21.06 29.26
CA LYS A 227 -5.92 -20.42 29.81
C LYS A 227 -4.84 -20.13 28.75
N GLN A 228 -4.97 -20.68 27.54
CA GLN A 228 -3.96 -20.46 26.49
C GLN A 228 -4.28 -19.21 25.66
N ILE A 229 -3.26 -18.40 25.42
CA ILE A 229 -3.39 -17.23 24.53
C ILE A 229 -3.53 -17.74 23.09
N PRO A 230 -4.55 -17.27 22.36
CA PRO A 230 -4.69 -17.58 20.94
C PRO A 230 -3.45 -17.21 20.14
N HIS A 231 -3.00 -18.12 19.29
CA HIS A 231 -1.81 -17.93 18.46
C HIS A 231 -2.02 -18.60 17.10
N ALA A 232 -1.32 -18.06 16.10
CA ALA A 232 -1.23 -18.61 14.76
C ALA A 232 -0.15 -19.70 14.68
N ASP A 233 -0.21 -20.51 13.63
CA ASP A 233 0.77 -21.59 13.39
C ASP A 233 2.06 -21.01 12.79
N ALA A 234 1.94 -19.97 11.97
CA ALA A 234 3.05 -19.26 11.34
C ALA A 234 2.74 -17.77 11.18
N GLY A 235 3.78 -16.94 11.11
CA GLY A 235 3.64 -15.50 10.82
C GLY A 235 3.84 -15.12 9.36
N TYR A 236 4.04 -16.11 8.49
CA TYR A 236 4.14 -15.90 7.06
C TYR A 236 3.60 -17.11 6.28
N VAL A 237 3.23 -16.88 5.03
CA VAL A 237 2.85 -17.92 4.05
C VAL A 237 3.46 -17.60 2.70
N ARG A 238 3.51 -18.61 1.83
CA ARG A 238 3.97 -18.48 0.44
C ARG A 238 2.81 -18.57 -0.53
N ALA A 239 2.97 -17.90 -1.65
CA ALA A 239 2.11 -18.04 -2.82
C ALA A 239 2.92 -18.07 -4.11
N THR A 240 2.39 -18.79 -5.09
CA THR A 240 2.91 -18.86 -6.44
C THR A 240 2.26 -17.77 -7.30
N ILE A 241 3.08 -16.97 -7.98
CA ILE A 241 2.66 -15.91 -8.91
C ILE A 241 2.75 -16.45 -10.34
N LYS A 242 1.60 -16.67 -10.98
CA LYS A 242 1.53 -17.12 -12.38
C LYS A 242 1.32 -15.94 -13.32
N TYR A 243 2.38 -15.55 -14.00
CA TYR A 243 2.34 -14.50 -15.02
C TYR A 243 1.77 -15.01 -16.35
N PRO A 244 0.98 -14.19 -17.08
CA PRO A 244 0.51 -14.57 -18.41
C PRO A 244 1.67 -14.86 -19.37
N GLY A 245 1.58 -16.00 -20.05
CA GLY A 245 2.56 -16.48 -21.02
C GLY A 245 3.62 -17.41 -20.46
N ALA A 246 3.66 -17.65 -19.14
CA ALA A 246 4.54 -18.63 -18.53
C ALA A 246 4.23 -20.04 -19.05
N LYS A 247 5.25 -20.75 -19.56
CA LYS A 247 5.10 -22.09 -20.15
C LYS A 247 5.48 -23.21 -19.19
N SER A 248 6.24 -22.88 -18.15
CA SER A 248 6.75 -23.82 -17.15
C SER A 248 6.72 -23.20 -15.75
N SER A 249 6.88 -24.03 -14.72
CA SER A 249 6.94 -23.60 -13.32
C SER A 249 8.12 -22.66 -13.03
N ASP A 250 9.19 -22.74 -13.81
CA ASP A 250 10.41 -21.95 -13.60
C ASP A 250 10.22 -20.47 -13.97
N GLU A 251 9.14 -20.15 -14.70
CA GLU A 251 8.75 -18.79 -15.07
C GLU A 251 7.76 -18.16 -14.07
N TYR A 252 7.36 -18.91 -13.03
CA TYR A 252 6.50 -18.39 -11.98
C TYR A 252 7.30 -17.55 -10.98
N GLY A 253 6.65 -16.52 -10.43
CA GLY A 253 7.19 -15.78 -9.30
C GLY A 253 6.77 -16.41 -7.98
N THR A 254 7.43 -16.01 -6.89
CA THR A 254 7.05 -16.34 -5.52
C THR A 254 6.69 -15.07 -4.75
N LEU A 255 5.57 -15.12 -4.04
CA LEU A 255 5.17 -14.11 -3.06
C LEU A 255 5.31 -14.70 -1.66
N ILE A 256 6.00 -13.99 -0.77
CA ILE A 256 6.04 -14.30 0.66
C ILE A 256 5.25 -13.22 1.38
N LEU A 257 4.12 -13.60 1.98
CA LEU A 257 3.29 -12.69 2.78
C LEU A 257 3.62 -12.90 4.25
N ILE A 258 4.17 -11.89 4.90
CA ILE A 258 4.33 -11.83 6.35
C ILE A 258 3.13 -11.07 6.89
N LYS A 259 2.43 -11.63 7.89
CA LYS A 259 1.32 -10.97 8.59
C LYS A 259 1.71 -10.72 10.03
N THR A 260 1.41 -9.53 10.55
CA THR A 260 1.46 -9.28 11.99
C THR A 260 0.44 -10.16 12.71
N THR A 261 0.89 -11.30 13.22
CA THR A 261 0.08 -12.25 13.99
C THR A 261 0.88 -12.80 15.15
N TYR A 262 0.21 -13.09 16.26
CA TYR A 262 0.87 -13.63 17.45
C TYR A 262 1.13 -15.13 17.25
N VAL A 263 2.40 -15.55 17.28
CA VAL A 263 2.81 -16.96 17.17
C VAL A 263 3.26 -17.53 18.51
N ARG A 264 3.30 -18.86 18.64
CA ARG A 264 3.58 -19.51 19.93
C ARG A 264 4.96 -19.19 20.51
N ASP A 265 5.99 -19.17 19.66
CA ASP A 265 7.39 -19.12 20.07
C ASP A 265 7.98 -17.69 20.10
N VAL A 266 7.13 -16.69 20.40
CA VAL A 266 7.58 -15.31 20.55
C VAL A 266 8.40 -15.08 21.84
N PRO A 267 9.29 -14.07 21.86
CA PRO A 267 9.94 -13.59 23.07
C PRO A 267 8.99 -13.33 24.27
N LYS A 268 9.48 -13.56 25.50
CA LYS A 268 8.66 -13.54 26.73
C LYS A 268 8.11 -12.15 27.10
N ASP A 269 8.79 -11.10 26.69
CA ASP A 269 8.34 -9.71 26.79
C ASP A 269 7.08 -9.47 25.96
N LEU A 270 6.98 -10.04 24.74
CA LEU A 270 5.75 -9.99 23.95
C LEU A 270 4.59 -10.74 24.59
N LEU A 271 4.87 -11.85 25.29
CA LEU A 271 3.86 -12.55 26.07
C LEU A 271 3.28 -11.65 27.18
N GLY A 272 4.15 -10.90 27.88
CA GLY A 272 3.73 -9.92 28.87
C GLY A 272 2.89 -8.80 28.25
N TYR A 273 3.35 -8.27 27.12
CA TYR A 273 2.65 -7.21 26.39
C TYR A 273 1.27 -7.65 25.90
N LYS A 274 1.15 -8.81 25.24
CA LYS A 274 -0.12 -9.39 24.77
C LYS A 274 -1.13 -9.61 25.89
N LYS A 275 -0.67 -9.99 27.09
CA LYS A 275 -1.55 -10.14 28.26
C LYS A 275 -2.09 -8.80 28.76
N ALA A 276 -1.29 -7.74 28.69
CA ALA A 276 -1.70 -6.39 29.05
C ALA A 276 -2.54 -5.72 27.96
N HIS A 277 -2.31 -6.07 26.69
CA HIS A 277 -2.95 -5.49 25.51
C HIS A 277 -3.55 -6.61 24.63
N PRO A 278 -4.79 -7.06 24.93
CA PRO A 278 -5.40 -8.19 24.22
C PRO A 278 -5.58 -7.98 22.71
N ALA A 279 -5.66 -6.73 22.26
CA ALA A 279 -5.79 -6.38 20.83
C ALA A 279 -4.48 -6.57 20.04
N PHE A 280 -3.31 -6.51 20.67
CA PHE A 280 -2.02 -6.72 20.00
C PHE A 280 -1.97 -8.08 19.26
N PRO A 281 -1.48 -8.19 18.01
CA PRO A 281 -0.88 -7.15 17.18
C PRO A 281 -1.87 -6.45 16.20
N ASP A 282 -3.18 -6.51 16.47
CA ASP A 282 -4.24 -5.88 15.69
C ASP A 282 -4.81 -4.63 16.39
N GLU A 283 -3.96 -3.89 17.10
CA GLU A 283 -4.33 -2.59 17.66
C GLU A 283 -4.70 -1.64 16.51
N SER A 284 -5.69 -0.78 16.74
CA SER A 284 -6.25 0.06 15.69
C SER A 284 -5.19 1.00 15.09
N THR A 285 -5.06 0.98 13.77
CA THR A 285 -4.19 1.89 13.01
C THR A 285 -4.65 3.36 13.02
N ALA A 286 -5.79 3.65 13.66
CA ALA A 286 -6.21 5.01 13.98
C ALA A 286 -5.27 5.68 14.99
N ASP A 287 -4.63 4.89 15.86
CA ASP A 287 -3.60 5.36 16.76
C ASP A 287 -2.22 5.33 16.06
N GLN A 288 -1.80 6.48 15.54
CA GLN A 288 -0.51 6.62 14.85
C GLN A 288 0.62 7.06 15.80
N PHE A 289 0.34 7.26 17.09
CA PHE A 289 1.30 7.75 18.07
C PHE A 289 1.63 6.67 19.10
N PHE A 290 2.32 5.63 18.63
CA PHE A 290 2.76 4.54 19.50
C PHE A 290 3.64 5.06 20.64
N ASP A 291 3.34 4.59 21.84
CA ASP A 291 4.29 4.74 22.95
C ASP A 291 5.52 3.84 22.74
N GLU A 292 6.57 4.06 23.53
CA GLU A 292 7.82 3.30 23.40
C GLU A 292 7.61 1.78 23.55
N LYS A 293 6.68 1.36 24.42
CA LYS A 293 6.42 -0.06 24.67
C LYS A 293 5.69 -0.70 23.51
N GLN A 294 4.70 -0.01 22.96
CA GLN A 294 3.95 -0.46 21.79
C GLN A 294 4.86 -0.56 20.57
N PHE A 295 5.65 0.48 20.30
CA PHE A 295 6.61 0.46 19.20
C PHE A 295 7.61 -0.70 19.33
N GLU A 296 8.18 -0.89 20.51
CA GLU A 296 9.14 -1.97 20.76
C GLU A 296 8.47 -3.34 20.61
N ALA A 297 7.23 -3.52 21.08
CA ALA A 297 6.49 -4.76 20.91
C ALA A 297 6.27 -5.13 19.44
N TYR A 298 5.85 -4.16 18.61
CA TYR A 298 5.71 -4.37 17.16
C TYR A 298 7.06 -4.61 16.47
N ARG A 299 8.12 -3.88 16.86
CA ARG A 299 9.47 -4.05 16.31
C ARG A 299 10.02 -5.46 16.60
N VAL A 300 9.89 -5.93 17.84
CA VAL A 300 10.35 -7.28 18.25
C VAL A 300 9.53 -8.36 17.55
N LEU A 301 8.20 -8.19 17.45
CA LEU A 301 7.34 -9.12 16.72
C LEU A 301 7.75 -9.18 15.24
N GLY A 302 7.85 -8.04 14.57
CA GLY A 302 8.25 -7.95 13.16
C GLY A 302 9.63 -8.57 12.91
N PHE A 303 10.61 -8.29 13.78
CA PHE A 303 11.94 -8.91 13.71
C PHE A 303 11.85 -10.44 13.86
N HIS A 304 11.07 -10.93 14.83
CA HIS A 304 10.91 -12.36 15.05
C HIS A 304 10.28 -13.07 13.83
N LEU A 305 9.17 -12.54 13.30
CA LEU A 305 8.49 -13.09 12.14
C LEU A 305 9.37 -13.03 10.87
N GLY A 306 10.02 -11.88 10.63
CA GLY A 306 10.92 -11.70 9.49
C GLY A 306 12.14 -12.62 9.58
N ARG A 307 12.74 -12.77 10.76
CA ARG A 307 13.86 -13.69 10.97
C ARG A 307 13.46 -15.14 10.70
N GLN A 308 12.29 -15.57 11.18
CA GLN A 308 11.80 -16.92 10.94
C GLN A 308 11.58 -17.16 9.43
N MET A 309 10.92 -16.22 8.75
CA MET A 309 10.73 -16.24 7.30
C MET A 309 12.06 -16.39 6.55
N VAL A 310 13.08 -15.59 6.90
CA VAL A 310 14.39 -15.64 6.25
C VAL A 310 15.09 -16.98 6.46
N ILE A 311 15.04 -17.53 7.67
CA ILE A 311 15.67 -18.82 7.99
C ILE A 311 15.03 -19.94 7.17
N ASP A 312 13.70 -19.99 7.14
CA ASP A 312 12.95 -21.05 6.48
C ASP A 312 13.00 -20.98 4.95
N ASN A 313 13.30 -19.79 4.40
CA ASN A 313 13.33 -19.53 2.96
C ASN A 313 14.72 -19.15 2.45
N ARG A 314 15.77 -19.48 3.20
CA ARG A 314 17.15 -19.08 2.90
C ARG A 314 17.57 -19.43 1.47
N ASP A 315 17.28 -20.64 1.02
CA ASP A 315 17.65 -21.11 -0.33
C ASP A 315 17.00 -20.26 -1.43
N LEU A 316 15.73 -19.88 -1.23
CA LEU A 316 14.97 -19.03 -2.15
C LEU A 316 15.50 -17.58 -2.16
N LEU A 317 15.88 -17.04 -1.00
CA LEU A 317 16.36 -15.67 -0.87
C LEU A 317 17.80 -15.48 -1.35
N GLU A 318 18.66 -16.49 -1.18
CA GLU A 318 20.05 -16.46 -1.67
C GLU A 318 20.14 -16.72 -3.19
N LYS A 319 19.17 -17.45 -3.75
CA LYS A 319 19.08 -17.75 -5.20
C LYS A 319 17.65 -17.55 -5.70
N PRO A 320 17.16 -16.30 -5.79
CA PRO A 320 15.90 -16.04 -6.45
C PRO A 320 16.07 -16.52 -7.89
N THR A 321 15.28 -17.50 -8.31
CA THR A 321 15.39 -18.20 -9.60
C THR A 321 15.73 -17.21 -10.72
N ALA A 322 16.92 -17.36 -11.32
CA ALA A 322 17.47 -16.44 -12.32
C ALA A 322 16.59 -16.31 -13.56
#